data_AF-F7K130-F1
#
_entry.id   AF-F7K130-F1
#
_cell.length_a   1.000
_cell.length_b   1.000
_cell.length_c   1.000
_cell.angle_alpha   90.00
_cell.angle_beta   90.00
_cell.angle_gamma   90.00
#
_symmetry.space_group_name_H-M   'P 1'
#
loop_
_entity.id
_entity.type
_entity.pdbx_description
1 polymer ?
#
loop_
_entity_poly.entity_id
_entity_poly.type
_entity_poly.pdbx_seq_one_letter_code
_entity_poly.pdbx_strand_id
1 'polypeptide(L)'
;MLDIKFVRSNPEVVKQNIKNKFQDSKLPLVDEVLELDQKNREIKGEVEALRAEKNKTSKQIGAMMAQGKKEEAEELKRKVTESADKMEALSAEEKEVEEKLKNHDDNSKYH
;
A
#
# COMPACT_ATOMS: atom_id res chain seq x y z
N MET A 1 11.51 8.02 16.99
CA MET A 1 10.72 7.30 15.98
C MET A 1 10.29 6.01 16.62
N LEU A 2 8.98 5.84 16.83
CA LEU A 2 8.44 4.63 17.43
C LEU A 2 8.30 3.61 16.29
N ASP A 3 8.90 2.43 16.43
CA ASP A 3 8.90 1.45 15.33
C ASP A 3 7.45 1.02 15.04
N ILE A 4 6.97 1.28 13.82
CA ILE A 4 5.63 0.87 13.36
C ILE A 4 5.42 -0.64 13.52
N LYS A 5 6.48 -1.45 13.41
CA LYS A 5 6.42 -2.89 13.66
C LYS A 5 6.09 -3.20 15.11
N PHE A 6 6.60 -2.39 16.04
CA PHE A 6 6.31 -2.52 17.46
C PHE A 6 4.86 -2.11 17.77
N VAL A 7 4.39 -1.01 17.18
CA VAL A 7 2.98 -0.57 17.30
C VAL A 7 2.03 -1.65 16.80
N ARG A 8 2.34 -2.24 15.64
CA ARG A 8 1.55 -3.34 15.07
C ARG A 8 1.56 -4.61 15.91
N SER A 9 2.71 -4.97 16.46
CA SER A 9 2.85 -6.21 17.23
C SER A 9 2.32 -6.07 18.65
N ASN A 10 2.31 -4.86 19.21
CA ASN A 10 1.96 -4.58 20.60
C ASN A 10 1.11 -3.30 20.76
N PRO A 11 -0.04 -3.19 20.08
CA PRO A 11 -0.84 -1.96 20.09
C PRO A 11 -1.33 -1.60 21.50
N GLU A 12 -1.72 -2.60 22.29
CA GLU A 12 -2.18 -2.41 23.67
C GLU A 12 -1.07 -1.91 24.59
N VAL A 13 0.17 -2.36 24.39
CA VAL A 13 1.34 -1.89 25.17
C VAL A 13 1.60 -0.41 24.88
N VAL A 14 1.47 0.00 23.61
CA VAL A 14 1.62 1.39 23.21
C VAL A 14 0.50 2.25 23.80
N LYS A 15 -0.76 1.81 23.69
CA LYS A 15 -1.91 2.50 24.29
C LYS A 15 -1.78 2.64 25.82
N GLN A 16 -1.36 1.58 26.50
CA GLN A 16 -1.17 1.64 27.95
C GLN A 16 -0.04 2.59 28.35
N ASN A 17 1.06 2.64 27.58
CA ASN A 17 2.15 3.59 27.81
C ASN A 17 1.69 5.05 27.63
N ILE A 18 0.88 5.32 26.61
CA ILE A 18 0.24 6.62 26.38
C ILE A 18 -0.62 7.04 27.58
N LYS A 19 -1.45 6.13 28.11
CA LYS A 19 -2.25 6.37 29.32
C LYS A 19 -1.38 6.64 30.55
N ASN A 20 -0.33 5.86 30.74
CA ASN A 20 0.60 6.05 31.87
C ASN A 20 1.34 7.40 31.81
N LYS A 21 1.46 7.98 30.61
CA LYS A 21 2.01 9.32 30.37
C LYS A 21 0.96 10.43 30.40
N PHE A 22 -0.31 10.12 30.71
CA PHE A 22 -1.43 11.06 30.70
C PHE A 22 -1.64 11.73 29.34
N GLN A 23 -1.38 10.99 28.26
CA GLN A 23 -1.49 11.47 26.87
C GLN A 23 -2.70 10.85 26.17
N ASP A 24 -3.83 10.66 26.86
CA ASP A 24 -5.03 9.98 26.34
C ASP A 24 -5.53 10.53 24.98
N SER A 25 -5.29 11.81 24.69
CA SER A 25 -5.57 12.43 23.39
C SER A 25 -4.81 11.80 22.21
N LYS A 26 -3.69 11.10 22.47
CA LYS A 26 -2.88 10.39 21.48
C LYS A 26 -3.32 8.94 21.27
N LEU A 27 -4.26 8.42 22.05
CA LEU A 27 -4.76 7.04 21.88
C LEU A 27 -5.35 6.78 20.48
N PRO A 28 -6.17 7.68 19.90
CA PRO A 28 -6.69 7.49 18.55
C PRO A 28 -5.61 7.47 17.47
N LEU A 29 -4.47 8.15 17.70
CA LEU A 29 -3.34 8.15 16.77
C LEU A 29 -2.76 6.74 16.59
N VAL A 30 -2.80 5.90 17.64
CA VAL A 30 -2.34 4.51 17.52
C VAL A 30 -3.20 3.74 16.52
N ASP A 31 -4.51 3.90 16.60
CA ASP A 31 -5.44 3.23 15.69
C ASP A 31 -5.30 3.77 14.26
N GLU A 32 -5.20 5.09 14.09
CA GLU A 32 -5.00 5.72 12.78
C GLU A 32 -3.69 5.25 12.11
N VAL A 33 -2.60 5.17 12.87
CA VAL A 33 -1.30 4.69 12.37
C VAL A 33 -1.38 3.21 11.97
N LEU A 34 -2.12 2.38 12.69
CA LEU A 34 -2.33 0.98 12.32
C LEU A 34 -3.15 0.82 11.05
N GLU A 35 -4.21 1.62 10.90
CA GLU A 35 -5.03 1.65 9.68
C GLU A 35 -4.21 2.09 8.46
N LEU A 36 -3.38 3.13 8.62
CA LEU A 36 -2.49 3.60 7.57
C LEU A 36 -1.40 2.56 7.22
N ASP A 37 -0.79 1.87 8.20
CA ASP A 37 0.16 0.78 7.92
C ASP A 37 -0.50 -0.36 7.15
N GLN A 38 -1.71 -0.75 7.57
CA GLN A 38 -2.48 -1.79 6.90
C GLN A 38 -2.76 -1.42 5.45
N LYS A 39 -3.26 -0.20 5.22
CA LYS A 39 -3.53 0.32 3.88
C LYS A 39 -2.26 0.39 3.01
N ASN A 40 -1.14 0.85 3.56
CA ASN A 40 0.15 0.90 2.85
C ASN A 40 0.57 -0.50 2.38
N ARG A 41 0.43 -1.50 3.26
CA ARG A 41 0.78 -2.89 2.94
C ARG A 41 -0.14 -3.51 1.91
N GLU A 42 -1.44 -3.22 1.97
CA GLU A 42 -2.41 -3.67 0.97
C GLU A 42 -2.09 -3.09 -0.41
N ILE A 43 -1.88 -1.78 -0.49
CA ILE A 43 -1.52 -1.10 -1.74
C ILE A 43 -0.22 -1.68 -2.31
N LYS A 44 0.82 -1.86 -1.48
CA LYS A 44 2.09 -2.48 -1.91
C LYS A 44 1.87 -3.89 -2.48
N GLY A 45 1.08 -4.71 -1.78
CA GLY A 45 0.74 -6.05 -2.24
C GLY A 45 -0.02 -6.04 -3.57
N GLU A 46 -0.95 -5.11 -3.75
CA GLU A 46 -1.72 -4.97 -4.98
C GLU A 46 -0.86 -4.48 -6.15
N VAL A 47 0.00 -3.48 -5.94
CA VAL A 47 0.95 -2.99 -6.95
C VAL A 47 1.92 -4.11 -7.39
N GLU A 48 2.43 -4.90 -6.45
CA GLU A 48 3.29 -6.05 -6.75
C GLU A 48 2.54 -7.13 -7.55
N ALA A 49 1.30 -7.44 -7.15
CA ALA A 49 0.44 -8.38 -7.85
C ALA A 49 0.14 -7.93 -9.30
N LEU A 50 -0.24 -6.67 -9.49
CA LEU A 50 -0.48 -6.07 -10.80
C LEU A 50 0.78 -6.05 -11.67
N ARG A 51 1.95 -5.77 -11.09
CA ARG A 51 3.23 -5.86 -11.81
C ARG A 51 3.52 -7.29 -12.28
N ALA A 52 3.29 -8.28 -11.42
CA ALA A 52 3.48 -9.69 -11.75
C ALA A 52 2.50 -10.13 -12.85
N GLU A 53 1.23 -9.73 -12.74
CA GLU A 53 0.20 -9.98 -13.75
C GLU A 53 0.56 -9.34 -15.09
N LYS A 54 0.94 -8.06 -15.10
CA LYS A 54 1.38 -7.36 -16.32
C LYS A 54 2.49 -8.12 -17.04
N ASN A 55 3.51 -8.56 -16.31
CA ASN A 55 4.64 -9.30 -16.88
C ASN A 55 4.21 -10.65 -17.45
N LYS A 56 3.31 -11.36 -16.76
CA LYS A 56 2.75 -12.63 -17.24
C LYS A 56 1.92 -12.43 -18.51
N THR A 57 1.01 -11.46 -18.49
CA THR A 57 0.14 -11.12 -19.62
C THR A 57 0.95 -10.62 -20.82
N SER A 58 2.02 -9.87 -20.60
CA SER A 58 2.90 -9.40 -21.69
C SER A 58 3.57 -10.56 -22.43
N LYS A 59 4.00 -11.61 -21.72
CA LYS A 59 4.52 -12.84 -22.33
C LYS A 59 3.43 -13.60 -23.10
N GLN A 60 2.23 -13.67 -22.54
CA GLN A 60 1.08 -14.30 -23.21
C GLN A 60 0.70 -13.56 -24.50
N ILE A 61 0.69 -12.22 -24.50
CA ILE A 61 0.46 -11.41 -25.71
C ILE A 61 1.47 -11.76 -26.79
N GLY A 62 2.77 -11.82 -26.46
CA GLY A 62 3.82 -12.20 -27.42
C GLY A 62 3.60 -13.59 -28.02
N ALA A 63 3.22 -14.56 -27.18
CA ALA A 63 2.90 -15.91 -27.64
C ALA A 63 1.65 -15.96 -28.54
N MET A 64 0.57 -15.26 -28.18
CA MET A 64 -0.65 -15.20 -28.99
C MET A 64 -0.42 -14.51 -30.34
N MET A 65 0.39 -13.44 -30.35
CA MET A 65 0.78 -12.76 -31.59
C MET A 65 1.59 -13.68 -32.52
N ALA A 66 2.50 -14.49 -31.97
CA ALA A 66 3.26 -15.48 -32.72
C ALA A 66 2.37 -16.61 -33.27
N GLN A 67 1.28 -16.95 -32.56
CA GLN A 67 0.28 -17.93 -32.99
C GLN A 67 -0.75 -17.35 -33.98
N GLY A 68 -0.66 -16.06 -34.34
CA GLY A 68 -1.62 -15.41 -35.24
C GLY A 68 -2.96 -15.03 -34.59
N LYS A 69 -3.11 -15.21 -33.28
CA LYS A 69 -4.33 -14.92 -32.50
C LYS A 69 -4.41 -13.44 -32.11
N LYS A 70 -4.56 -12.58 -33.12
CA LYS A 70 -4.52 -11.12 -32.94
C LYS A 70 -5.64 -10.60 -32.04
N GLU A 71 -6.85 -11.13 -32.17
CA GLU A 71 -8.02 -10.70 -31.37
C GLU A 71 -7.82 -10.98 -29.86
N GLU A 72 -7.41 -12.21 -29.50
CA GLU A 72 -7.09 -12.57 -28.11
C GLU A 72 -5.94 -11.70 -27.55
N ALA A 73 -4.93 -11.39 -28.38
CA ALA A 73 -3.82 -10.54 -27.99
C ALA A 73 -4.22 -9.08 -27.76
N GLU A 74 -5.16 -8.55 -28.55
CA GLU A 74 -5.69 -7.20 -28.36
C GLU A 74 -6.52 -7.08 -27.08
N GLU A 75 -7.32 -8.08 -26.75
CA GLU A 75 -8.08 -8.09 -25.49
C GLU A 75 -7.14 -8.09 -24.28
N LEU A 76 -6.09 -8.89 -24.31
CA LEU A 76 -5.07 -8.90 -23.25
C LEU A 76 -4.29 -7.58 -23.17
N LYS A 77 -4.03 -6.92 -24.30
CA LYS A 77 -3.41 -5.58 -24.29
C LYS A 77 -4.30 -4.56 -23.57
N ARG A 78 -5.62 -4.58 -23.79
CA ARG A 78 -6.55 -3.69 -23.09
C ARG A 78 -6.50 -3.91 -21.57
N LYS A 79 -6.53 -5.17 -21.12
CA LYS A 79 -6.40 -5.52 -19.70
C LYS A 79 -5.09 -5.04 -19.08
N VAL A 80 -3.98 -5.11 -19.84
CA VAL A 80 -2.68 -4.59 -19.41
C VAL A 80 -2.70 -3.07 -19.27
N THR A 81 -3.34 -2.35 -20.19
CA THR A 81 -3.48 -0.89 -20.11
C THR A 81 -4.34 -0.49 -18.91
N GLU A 82 -5.50 -1.11 -18.70
CA GLU A 82 -6.35 -0.85 -17.52
C GLU A 82 -5.63 -1.14 -16.19
N SER A 83 -4.80 -2.19 -16.17
CA SER A 83 -3.99 -2.53 -14.99
C SER A 83 -2.88 -1.51 -14.75
N ALA A 84 -2.35 -0.88 -15.80
CA ALA A 84 -1.34 0.16 -15.68
C ALA A 84 -1.93 1.43 -15.05
N ASP A 85 -3.13 1.84 -15.46
CA ASP A 85 -3.82 2.99 -14.87
C ASP A 85 -4.11 2.76 -13.38
N LYS A 86 -4.57 1.55 -13.01
CA LYS A 86 -4.75 1.16 -11.61
C LYS A 86 -3.45 1.19 -10.83
N MET A 87 -2.35 0.68 -11.40
CA MET A 87 -1.04 0.73 -10.76
C MET A 87 -0.59 2.16 -10.49
N GLU A 88 -0.82 3.10 -11.40
CA GLU A 88 -0.47 4.52 -11.20
C GLU A 88 -1.30 5.15 -10.08
N ALA A 89 -2.62 4.89 -10.06
CA ALA A 89 -3.49 5.36 -8.98
C ALA A 89 -3.06 4.82 -7.61
N LEU A 90 -2.80 3.51 -7.52
CA LEU A 90 -2.32 2.86 -6.31
C LEU A 90 -0.94 3.39 -5.89
N SER A 91 -0.04 3.67 -6.83
CA SER A 91 1.27 4.24 -6.53
C SER A 91 1.18 5.68 -6.00
N ALA A 92 0.19 6.45 -6.44
CA ALA A 92 -0.08 7.77 -5.89
C ALA A 92 -0.65 7.67 -4.46
N GLU A 93 -1.59 6.75 -4.26
CA GLU A 93 -2.19 6.49 -2.94
C GLU A 93 -1.15 5.96 -1.94
N GLU A 94 -0.23 5.10 -2.37
CA GLU A 94 0.90 4.61 -1.58
C GLU A 94 1.72 5.77 -1.01
N LYS A 95 2.07 6.74 -1.87
CA LYS A 95 2.85 7.92 -1.47
C LYS A 95 2.10 8.78 -0.47
N GLU A 96 0.81 9.01 -0.67
CA GLU A 96 0.00 9.78 0.27
C GLU A 96 -0.09 9.09 1.64
N VAL A 97 -0.27 7.77 1.66
CA VAL A 97 -0.32 6.99 2.91
C VAL A 97 1.04 6.98 3.60
N GLU A 98 2.13 6.85 2.85
CA GLU A 98 3.50 6.91 3.38
C GLU A 98 3.83 8.30 3.95
N GLU A 99 3.42 9.38 3.27
CA GLU A 99 3.56 10.74 3.79
C GLU A 99 2.73 10.95 5.06
N LYS A 100 1.50 10.43 5.13
CA LYS A 100 0.68 10.49 6.35
C LYS A 100 1.33 9.75 7.51
N LEU A 101 1.88 8.56 7.27
CA LEU A 101 2.63 7.80 8.28
C LEU A 101 3.87 8.58 8.77
N LYS A 102 4.62 9.21 7.85
CA LYS A 102 5.80 10.00 8.19
C LYS A 102 5.46 11.28 8.96
N ASN A 103 4.35 11.94 8.62
CA ASN A 103 3.90 13.16 9.30
C ASN A 103 3.37 12.87 10.72
N HIS A 104 2.74 11.71 10.94
CA HIS A 104 2.39 11.24 12.29
C HIS A 104 3.62 11.00 13.17
N ASP A 105 4.75 10.60 12.58
CA ASP A 105 6.04 10.45 13.27
C ASP A 105 6.66 11.80 13.69
N ASP A 106 6.53 12.86 12.88
CA ASP A 106 7.09 14.18 13.18
C ASP A 106 6.22 15.01 14.13
N ASN A 107 4.91 14.80 14.16
CA ASN A 107 4.02 15.51 15.11
C ASN A 107 4.26 15.07 16.57
N SER A 108 4.98 13.97 16.80
CA SER A 108 5.47 13.55 18.12
C SER A 108 6.63 14.41 18.65
N LYS A 109 7.26 15.28 17.84
CA LYS A 109 8.42 16.09 18.27
C LYS A 109 8.04 17.42 18.94
N TYR A 110 6.80 17.90 18.81
CA TYR A 110 6.42 19.25 19.22
C TYR A 110 5.41 19.36 20.36
N HIS A 111 4.99 18.24 20.98
CA HIS A 111 4.10 18.21 22.16
C HIS A 111 4.45 17.10 23.15
#